data_AF-A0A3R9Z2R7-F1
#
_entry.id   AF-A0A3R9Z2R7-F1
#
_cell.length_a   1.000
_cell.length_b   1.000
_cell.length_c   1.000
_cell.angle_alpha   90.00
_cell.angle_beta   90.00
_cell.angle_gamma   90.00
#
_symmetry.space_group_name_H-M   'P 1'
#
loop_
_entity.id
_entity.type
_entity.pdbx_description
1 polymer ?
#
loop_
_entity_poly.entity_id
_entity_poly.type
_entity_poly.pdbx_seq_one_letter_code
_entity_poly.pdbx_strand_id
1 'polypeptide(L)' 'MSTPASRPWIRLRWRLQETGLFGHVVEGHWLWEPDTPSVRAAFQAAVEAGNKAHGAGTHWVEQEDAGGAHASR' A
#
# COMPACT_ATOMS: atom_id res chain seq x y z
N MET A 1 -31.01 0.90 -1.78
CA MET A 1 -29.99 0.74 -0.73
C MET A 1 -28.74 1.43 -1.24
N SER A 2 -28.39 2.59 -0.70
CA SER A 2 -27.20 3.33 -1.13
C SER A 2 -25.97 2.69 -0.50
N THR A 3 -25.06 2.19 -1.32
CA THR A 3 -23.74 1.74 -0.87
C THR A 3 -23.09 2.92 -0.13
N PRO A 4 -22.60 2.77 1.12
CA PRO A 4 -21.80 3.83 1.72
C PRO A 4 -20.62 4.09 0.79
N ALA A 5 -20.40 5.36 0.43
CA ALA A 5 -19.24 5.73 -0.37
C ALA A 5 -17.97 5.22 0.35
N SER A 6 -17.22 4.34 -0.31
CA SER A 6 -15.95 3.85 0.23
C SER A 6 -15.07 5.05 0.57
N ARG A 7 -14.59 5.10 1.81
CA ARG A 7 -13.63 6.13 2.22
C ARG A 7 -12.31 5.85 1.50
N PRO A 8 -11.64 6.87 0.96
CA PRO A 8 -10.38 6.64 0.26
C PRO A 8 -9.36 6.12 1.26
N TRP A 9 -8.65 5.06 0.89
CA TRP A 9 -7.64 4.41 1.74
C TRP A 9 -6.36 4.17 0.96
N ILE A 10 -5.26 4.11 1.70
CA ILE A 10 -3.93 3.82 1.16
C ILE A 10 -3.26 2.76 2.03
N ARG A 11 -2.65 1.77 1.41
CA ARG A 11 -1.97 0.66 2.09
C ARG A 11 -0.57 0.50 1.56
N LEU A 12 0.42 0.63 2.43
CA LEU A 12 1.79 0.22 2.17
C LEU A 12 1.86 -1.30 2.32
N ARG A 13 2.46 -1.98 1.35
CA ARG A 13 2.74 -3.42 1.36
C ARG A 13 4.24 -3.63 1.23
N TRP A 14 4.72 -4.71 1.83
CA TRP A 14 6.07 -5.19 1.58
C TRP A 14 6.16 -6.71 1.58
N ARG A 15 7.15 -7.20 0.85
CA ARG A 15 7.56 -8.60 0.77
C ARG A 15 9.06 -8.66 0.64
N LEU A 16 9.73 -9.20 1.66
CA LEU A 16 11.18 -9.35 1.69
C LEU A 16 11.55 -10.79 1.29
N GLN A 17 12.54 -10.91 0.41
CA GLN A 17 13.12 -12.22 0.05
C GLN A 17 14.05 -12.76 1.14
N GLU A 18 14.32 -11.96 2.17
CA GLU A 18 15.06 -12.40 3.35
C GLU A 18 14.26 -13.49 4.05
N THR A 19 14.89 -14.66 4.12
CA THR A 19 14.49 -15.71 5.03
C THR A 19 14.66 -15.16 6.45
N GLY A 20 13.58 -14.97 7.19
CA GLY A 20 13.70 -14.87 8.65
C GLY A 20 14.45 -16.08 9.23
N LEU A 21 14.65 -16.14 10.54
CA LEU A 21 15.33 -17.25 11.24
C LEU A 21 14.86 -18.68 10.83
N PHE A 22 13.71 -18.78 10.17
CA PHE A 22 13.05 -20.01 9.74
C PHE A 22 12.89 -20.19 8.22
N GLY A 23 13.51 -19.39 7.35
CA GLY A 23 13.42 -19.65 5.91
C GLY A 23 12.18 -19.07 5.21
N HIS A 24 11.36 -18.27 5.89
CA HIS A 24 10.10 -17.76 5.34
C HIS A 24 10.24 -16.34 4.80
N VAL A 25 9.51 -16.08 3.71
CA VAL A 25 9.27 -14.75 3.15
C VAL A 25 8.58 -13.89 4.23
N VAL A 26 9.16 -12.74 4.52
CA VAL A 26 8.55 -11.76 5.44
C VAL A 26 7.64 -10.85 4.64
N GLU A 27 6.34 -10.91 4.91
CA GLU A 27 5.33 -10.04 4.30
C GLU A 27 4.62 -9.21 5.37
N GLY A 28 4.21 -7.99 5.00
CA GLY A 28 3.47 -7.14 5.91
C GLY A 28 2.78 -5.99 5.20
N HIS A 29 1.96 -5.27 5.96
CA HIS A 29 1.26 -4.12 5.45
C HIS A 29 0.98 -3.07 6.52
N TRP A 30 0.78 -1.83 6.08
CA TRP A 30 0.22 -0.74 6.89
C TRP A 30 -0.92 -0.09 6.11
N LEU A 31 -2.14 -0.19 6.61
CA LEU A 31 -3.32 0.49 6.06
C LEU A 31 -3.54 1.83 6.79
N TRP A 32 -3.82 2.88 6.03
CA TRP A 32 -4.18 4.18 6.57
C TRP A 32 -5.47 4.71 5.94
N GLU A 33 -6.31 5.30 6.80
CA GLU A 33 -7.57 5.92 6.43
C GLU A 33 -7.72 7.27 7.18
N PRO A 34 -8.08 8.37 6.50
CA PRO A 34 -8.28 8.49 5.05
C PRO A 34 -6.95 8.62 4.29
N ASP A 35 -6.95 8.27 3.02
CA ASP A 35 -5.88 8.65 2.10
C ASP A 35 -5.87 10.18 1.90
N THR A 36 -4.76 10.81 2.30
CA THR A 36 -4.53 12.26 2.16
C THR A 36 -3.22 12.47 1.40
N PRO A 37 -3.01 13.63 0.73
CA PRO A 37 -1.76 13.91 0.03
C PRO A 37 -0.52 13.74 0.91
N SER A 38 -0.59 14.11 2.19
CA SER A 38 0.52 13.97 3.14
C SER A 38 0.82 12.50 3.47
N VAL A 39 -0.21 11.68 3.69
CA VAL A 39 -0.05 10.23 3.94
C VAL A 39 0.51 9.55 2.70
N ARG A 40 0.01 9.92 1.52
CA ARG A 40 0.50 9.43 0.23
C ARG A 40 1.97 9.74 0.03
N ALA A 41 2.41 10.97 0.29
CA ALA A 41 3.82 11.35 0.22
C ALA A 41 4.68 10.53 1.20
N ALA A 42 4.21 10.33 2.44
CA ALA A 42 4.92 9.52 3.43
C ALA A 42 5.03 8.05 3.00
N PHE A 43 3.97 7.47 2.44
CA PHE A 43 3.97 6.08 1.97
C PHE A 43 4.85 5.89 0.73
N GLN A 44 4.90 6.87 -0.17
CA GLN A 44 5.84 6.85 -1.30
C GLN A 44 7.30 6.92 -0.80
N ALA A 45 7.61 7.81 0.14
CA ALA A 45 8.94 7.86 0.75
C ALA A 45 9.32 6.53 1.45
N ALA A 46 8.35 5.87 2.11
CA ALA A 46 8.54 4.56 2.71
C ALA A 46 8.79 3.46 1.65
N VAL A 47 8.08 3.49 0.53
CA VAL A 47 8.33 2.60 -0.61
C VAL A 47 9.73 2.79 -1.18
N GLU A 48 10.15 4.05 -1.41
CA GLU A 48 11.48 4.35 -1.92
C GLU A 48 12.58 3.88 -0.96
N ALA A 49 12.43 4.18 0.34
CA ALA A 49 13.37 3.74 1.36
C ALA A 49 13.45 2.21 1.47
N GLY A 50 12.30 1.54 1.49
CA GLY A 50 12.22 0.08 1.57
C GLY A 50 12.81 -0.61 0.35
N ASN A 51 12.50 -0.13 -0.85
CA ASN A 51 13.07 -0.65 -2.09
C ASN A 51 14.59 -0.39 -2.20
N LYS A 52 15.08 0.74 -1.70
CA LYS A 52 16.52 1.02 -1.64
C LYS A 52 17.24 0.10 -0.64
N ALA A 53 16.60 -0.24 0.47
CA ALA A 53 17.18 -1.08 1.52
C ALA A 53 17.14 -2.58 1.17
N HIS A 54 16.03 -3.08 0.62
CA HIS A 54 15.78 -4.52 0.46
C HIS A 54 15.73 -4.98 -1.01
N GLY A 55 15.86 -4.06 -1.96
CA GLY A 55 15.81 -4.34 -3.39
C GLY A 55 14.52 -3.87 -4.04
N ALA A 56 14.59 -3.58 -5.34
CA ALA A 56 13.47 -3.07 -6.11
C ALA A 56 12.28 -4.06 -6.11
N GLY A 57 11.07 -3.52 -5.94
CA GLY A 57 9.83 -4.30 -5.95
C GLY A 57 9.51 -5.00 -4.63
N THR A 58 10.29 -4.77 -3.57
CA THR A 58 9.99 -5.29 -2.23
C THR A 58 8.91 -4.51 -1.50
N HIS A 59 8.68 -3.24 -1.86
CA HIS A 59 7.68 -2.35 -1.27
C HIS A 59 6.81 -1.70 -2.36
N TRP A 60 5.50 -1.58 -2.11
CA TRP A 60 4.54 -0.95 -3.02
C TRP A 60 3.32 -0.38 -2.27
N VAL A 61 2.55 0.48 -2.94
CA VAL A 61 1.29 1.04 -2.42
C VAL A 61 0.09 0.41 -3.14
N GLU A 62 -0.93 0.07 -2.37
CA GLU A 62 -2.29 -0.21 -2.84
C GLU A 62 -3.20 0.97 -2.40
N GLN A 63 -4.19 1.34 -3.22
CA GLN A 63 -5.12 2.43 -2.88
C GLN A 63 -6.52 2.18 -3.45
N GLU A 64 -7.52 2.79 -2.84
CA GLU A 64 -8.86 2.97 -3.40
C GLU A 64 -9.18 4.46 -3.43
N ASP A 65 -9.40 5.00 -4.63
CA ASP A 65 -9.89 6.36 -4.79
C ASP A 65 -11.40 6.41 -4.52
N ALA A 66 -11.88 7.47 -3.88
CA ALA A 66 -13.29 7.66 -3.50
C ALA A 66 -14.27 7.85 -4.68
N GLY A 67 -13.91 7.40 -5.89
CA GLY A 67 -14.60 7.68 -7.16
C GLY A 67 -14.83 6.45 -8.04
N GLY A 68 -14.95 5.25 -7.48
CA GLY A 68 -15.27 4.02 -8.21
C GLY A 68 -16.77 3.76 -8.43
N ALA A 69 -17.52 4.74 -8.92
CA ALA A 69 -18.87 4.52 -9.46
C ALA A 69 -18.95 5.06 -10.90
N HIS A 70 -19.18 4.14 -11.85
CA HIS A 70 -19.33 4.33 -13.30
C HIS A 70 -18.04 4.61 -14.10
N ALA A 71 -17.75 3.97 -15.23
CA ALA A 71 -18.63 3.25 -16.15
C ALA A 71 -17.87 2.19 -16.97
N SER A 72 -18.55 1.08 -17.21
CA SER A 72 -18.35 0.20 -18.35
C SER A 72 -18.34 0.99 -19.67
N ARG A 73 -17.46 0.61 -20.60
CA ARG A 73 -17.74 0.64 -22.03
C ARG A 73 -16.92 -0.40 -22.77
#